data_AF-A0A933E1U0-F1
#
_entry.id   AF-A0A933E1U0-F1
#
_cell.length_a   1.000
_cell.length_b   1.000
_cell.length_c   1.000
_cell.angle_alpha   90.00
_cell.angle_beta   90.00
_cell.angle_gamma   90.00
#
_symmetry.space_group_name_H-M   'P 1'
#
loop_
_entity.id
_entity.type
_entity.pdbx_description
1 polymer ?
#
loop_
_entity_poly.entity_id
_entity_poly.type
_entity_poly.pdbx_seq_one_letter_code
_entity_poly.pdbx_strand_id
1 'polypeptide(L)'
;MEGISVKLPAALGSALVAEARRRNVTQSTIVREALERCLFDRPDRPNGEGGPSCADLVRDLVGSVQSSRRDLATNKALLQAAVKVDFRRGRKRRR
;
A
#
# COMPACT_ATOMS: atom_id res chain seq x y z
N MET A 1 10.01 20.96 14.73
CA MET A 1 8.92 20.12 15.27
C MET A 1 7.95 21.05 15.97
N GLU A 2 6.69 21.07 15.53
CA GLU A 2 5.63 21.76 16.25
C GLU A 2 5.11 20.86 17.38
N GLY A 3 4.86 21.45 18.54
CA GLY A 3 4.36 20.73 19.72
C GLY A 3 2.86 20.94 19.88
N ILE A 4 2.14 19.87 20.20
CA ILE A 4 0.72 19.93 20.59
C ILE A 4 0.56 19.37 22.00
N SER A 5 -0.36 19.94 22.77
CA SER A 5 -0.74 19.43 24.09
C SER A 5 -2.14 18.84 24.00
N VAL A 6 -2.28 17.56 24.36
CA VAL A 6 -3.53 16.81 24.22
C VAL A 6 -3.89 16.22 25.58
N LYS A 7 -5.14 16.40 25.99
CA LYS A 7 -5.67 15.74 27.19
C LYS A 7 -6.00 14.29 26.84
N LEU A 8 -5.37 13.35 27.55
CA LEU A 8 -5.59 11.92 27.38
C LEU A 8 -6.43 11.38 28.54
N PRO A 9 -7.40 10.48 28.29
CA PRO A 9 -8.03 9.70 29.35
C PRO A 9 -6.98 8.92 30.15
N ALA A 10 -7.16 8.81 31.46
CA ALA A 10 -6.17 8.17 32.35
C ALA A 10 -5.81 6.74 31.91
N ALA A 11 -6.80 5.95 31.50
CA ALA A 11 -6.60 4.59 30.99
C ALA A 11 -5.72 4.53 29.73
N LEU A 12 -5.88 5.51 28.82
CA LEU A 12 -5.08 5.61 27.60
C LEU A 12 -3.64 6.03 27.94
N GLY A 13 -3.46 6.94 28.90
CA GLY A 13 -2.16 7.32 29.41
C GLY A 13 -1.39 6.13 30.01
N SER A 14 -2.05 5.30 30.83
CA SER A 14 -1.41 4.11 31.39
C SER A 14 -1.02 3.07 30.33
N ALA A 15 -1.88 2.87 29.33
CA ALA A 15 -1.58 1.96 28.22
C ALA A 15 -0.37 2.46 27.39
N LEU A 16 -0.30 3.78 27.15
CA LEU A 16 0.81 4.40 26.43
C LEU A 16 2.15 4.25 27.18
N VAL A 17 2.14 4.44 28.51
CA VAL A 17 3.33 4.24 29.36
C VAL A 17 3.78 2.78 29.31
N ALA A 18 2.85 1.84 29.42
CA ALA A 18 3.14 0.41 29.37
C ALA A 18 3.77 0.01 28.02
N GLU A 19 3.20 0.51 26.92
CA GLU A 19 3.70 0.21 25.57
C GLU A 19 5.06 0.86 25.29
N ALA A 20 5.28 2.08 25.79
CA ALA A 20 6.58 2.75 25.75
C ALA A 20 7.67 1.94 26.45
N ARG A 21 7.37 1.41 27.63
CA ARG A 21 8.27 0.53 28.38
C ARG A 21 8.52 -0.79 27.65
N ARG A 22 7.47 -1.41 27.12
CA ARG A 22 7.57 -2.70 26.40
C ARG A 22 8.47 -2.60 25.16
N ARG A 23 8.39 -1.48 24.43
CA ARG A 23 9.18 -1.22 23.22
C ARG A 23 10.52 -0.51 23.48
N ASN A 24 10.77 -0.09 24.72
CA ASN A 24 11.93 0.73 25.11
C ASN A 24 12.07 2.03 24.27
N VAL A 25 10.94 2.72 24.05
CA VAL A 25 10.86 3.99 23.31
C VAL A 25 10.13 5.04 24.13
N THR A 26 10.15 6.30 23.69
CA THR A 26 9.40 7.38 24.34
C THR A 26 7.91 7.33 23.98
N GLN A 27 7.07 7.87 24.85
CA GLN A 27 5.63 8.01 24.58
C GLN A 27 5.36 8.88 23.35
N SER A 28 6.16 9.94 23.15
CA SER A 28 6.03 10.81 21.98
C SER A 28 6.33 10.10 20.67
N THR A 29 7.25 9.13 20.66
CA THR A 29 7.50 8.28 19.49
C THR A 29 6.29 7.44 19.15
N ILE A 30 5.67 6.78 20.14
CA ILE A 30 4.46 5.97 19.89
C ILE A 30 3.30 6.84 19.40
N VAL A 31 3.09 8.01 20.02
CA VAL A 31 2.04 8.95 19.59
C VAL A 31 2.30 9.44 18.16
N ARG A 32 3.55 9.77 17.82
CA ARG A 32 3.92 10.18 16.48
C ARG A 32 3.70 9.07 15.46
N GLU A 33 4.15 7.85 15.72
CA GLU A 33 3.93 6.70 14.85
C GLU A 33 2.44 6.42 14.63
N ALA A 34 1.64 6.52 15.70
CA ALA A 34 0.19 6.33 15.60
C ALA A 34 -0.47 7.42 14.73
N LEU A 35 -0.05 8.67 14.89
CA LEU A 35 -0.52 9.78 14.06
C LEU A 35 -0.09 9.62 12.60
N GLU A 36 1.16 9.24 12.36
CA GLU A 36 1.69 9.00 11.02
C GLU A 36 0.91 7.90 10.31
N ARG A 37 0.67 6.77 10.98
CA ARG A 37 -0.14 5.68 10.42
C ARG A 37 -1.58 6.10 10.13
N CYS A 38 -2.20 6.87 11.02
CA CYS A 38 -3.58 7.31 10.84
C CYS A 38 -3.74 8.36 9.73
N LEU A 39 -2.74 9.23 9.53
CA LEU A 39 -2.82 10.37 8.63
C LEU A 39 -2.18 10.13 7.25
N PHE A 40 -1.11 9.32 7.20
CA PHE A 40 -0.33 9.04 5.98
C PHE A 40 -0.52 7.61 5.46
N ASP A 41 -0.67 6.61 6.33
CA ASP A 41 -0.90 5.21 5.90
C ASP A 41 -2.39 4.89 5.66
N ARG A 42 -3.25 5.91 5.54
CA ARG A 42 -4.64 5.69 5.10
C ARG A 42 -4.61 5.16 3.65
N PRO A 43 -5.06 3.93 3.37
CA PRO A 43 -5.16 3.43 2.00
C PRO A 43 -6.14 4.26 1.14
N ASP A 44 -7.01 5.03 1.79
CA ASP A 44 -8.04 5.86 1.15
C ASP A 44 -7.60 7.31 0.89
N ARG A 45 -6.35 7.69 1.21
CA ARG A 45 -5.84 9.02 0.86
C ARG A 45 -4.76 8.89 -0.22
N PRO A 46 -5.15 8.77 -1.50
CA PRO A 46 -4.22 9.08 -2.56
C PRO A 46 -3.75 10.51 -2.33
N ASN A 47 -2.45 10.76 -2.53
CA ASN A 47 -1.90 12.09 -2.54
C ASN A 47 -2.70 12.95 -3.55
N GLY A 48 -3.64 13.76 -3.06
CA GLY A 48 -4.50 14.62 -3.87
C GLY A 48 -5.71 13.92 -4.49
N GLU A 49 -6.89 14.16 -3.94
CA GLU A 49 -8.25 14.18 -4.52
C GLU A 49 -8.77 13.12 -5.53
N GLY A 50 -8.02 12.11 -5.94
CA GLY A 50 -8.53 11.05 -6.80
C GLY A 50 -7.90 9.74 -6.42
N GLY A 51 -8.71 8.68 -6.27
CA GLY A 51 -8.24 7.29 -6.13
C GLY A 51 -7.13 6.95 -7.12
N PRO A 52 -6.43 5.79 -6.96
CA PRO A 52 -5.31 5.44 -7.82
C PRO A 52 -5.66 5.75 -9.28
N SER A 53 -4.89 6.65 -9.88
CA SER A 53 -5.18 7.11 -11.23
C SER A 53 -5.18 5.89 -12.14
N CYS A 54 -5.91 5.93 -13.25
CA CYS A 54 -5.76 4.91 -14.29
C CYS A 54 -4.27 4.71 -14.66
N ALA A 55 -3.45 5.76 -14.56
CA ALA A 55 -2.01 5.67 -14.75
C ALA A 55 -1.28 4.83 -13.67
N ASP A 56 -1.69 4.92 -12.41
CA ASP A 56 -1.10 4.15 -11.30
C ASP A 56 -1.49 2.68 -11.40
N LEU A 57 -2.75 2.39 -11.73
CA LEU A 57 -3.22 1.02 -11.97
C LEU A 57 -2.53 0.39 -13.19
N VAL A 58 -2.28 1.16 -14.25
CA VAL A 58 -1.56 0.68 -15.42
C VAL A 58 -0.08 0.44 -15.10
N ARG A 59 0.53 1.24 -14.22
CA ARG A 59 1.92 1.05 -13.79
C ARG A 59 2.12 -0.33 -13.16
N ASP A 60 1.20 -0.76 -12.30
CA ASP A 60 1.26 -2.09 -11.67
C ASP A 60 1.09 -3.24 -12.69
N LEU A 61 0.46 -2.95 -13.82
CA LEU A 61 0.28 -3.92 -14.91
C LEU A 61 1.48 -3.97 -15.87
N VAL A 62 2.42 -3.02 -15.83
CA VAL A 62 3.60 -3.02 -16.69
C VAL A 62 4.47 -4.24 -16.36
N GLY A 63 4.69 -5.10 -17.36
CA GLY A 63 5.51 -6.31 -17.21
C GLY A 63 4.79 -7.50 -16.55
N SER A 64 3.51 -7.36 -16.18
CA SER A 64 2.69 -8.46 -15.64
C SER A 64 2.51 -9.61 -16.64
N VAL A 65 2.42 -9.29 -17.93
CA VAL A 65 2.27 -10.28 -19.01
C VAL A 65 3.64 -10.77 -19.46
N GLN A 66 3.97 -12.01 -19.11
CA GLN A 66 5.22 -12.65 -19.52
C GLN A 66 5.13 -13.16 -20.96
N SER A 67 5.34 -12.25 -21.91
CA SER A 67 5.43 -12.57 -23.34
C SER A 67 6.81 -12.25 -23.89
N SER A 68 7.36 -13.14 -24.72
CA SER A 68 8.62 -12.93 -25.43
C SER A 68 8.48 -12.04 -26.67
N ARG A 69 7.29 -11.48 -26.93
CA ARG A 69 6.96 -10.74 -28.16
C ARG A 69 6.94 -9.25 -27.90
N ARG A 70 7.59 -8.49 -28.78
CA ARG A 70 7.82 -7.04 -28.62
C ARG A 70 6.62 -6.20 -29.10
N ASP A 71 5.70 -6.75 -29.89
CA ASP A 71 4.65 -6.02 -30.62
C ASP A 71 3.24 -6.14 -30.02
N LEU A 72 3.12 -6.50 -28.74
CA LEU A 72 1.81 -6.67 -28.09
C LEU A 72 0.97 -5.39 -28.04
N ALA A 73 1.59 -4.22 -27.97
CA ALA A 73 0.89 -2.94 -27.93
C ALA A 73 0.19 -2.62 -29.26
N THR A 74 0.78 -3.05 -30.38
CA THR A 74 0.31 -2.72 -31.74
C THR A 74 -0.61 -3.80 -32.30
N ASN A 75 -0.42 -5.07 -31.89
CA ASN A 75 -1.17 -6.19 -32.42
C ASN A 75 -2.11 -6.81 -31.37
N LYS A 76 -3.39 -6.41 -31.43
CA LYS A 76 -4.45 -6.85 -30.51
C LYS A 76 -4.62 -8.37 -30.48
N ALA A 77 -4.45 -9.06 -31.60
CA ALA A 77 -4.58 -10.51 -31.66
C ALA A 77 -3.48 -11.21 -30.84
N LEU A 78 -2.26 -10.68 -30.88
CA LEU A 78 -1.14 -11.21 -30.11
C LEU A 78 -1.27 -10.92 -28.62
N LEU A 79 -1.74 -9.72 -28.25
CA LEU A 79 -2.05 -9.40 -26.86
C LEU A 79 -3.09 -10.37 -26.28
N GLN A 80 -4.19 -10.60 -27.00
CA GLN A 80 -5.23 -11.53 -26.56
C GLN A 80 -4.70 -12.97 -26.42
N ALA A 81 -3.85 -13.41 -27.33
CA ALA A 81 -3.21 -14.73 -27.24
C ALA A 81 -2.29 -14.83 -26.02
N ALA A 82 -1.45 -13.81 -25.77
CA ALA A 82 -0.55 -13.76 -24.62
C ALA A 82 -1.32 -13.78 -23.28
N VAL A 83 -2.38 -13.00 -23.15
CA VAL A 83 -3.26 -12.98 -21.97
C VAL A 83 -3.88 -14.35 -21.70
N LYS A 84 -4.39 -15.03 -22.74
CA LYS A 84 -4.96 -16.38 -22.60
C LYS A 84 -3.93 -17.42 -22.15
N VAL A 85 -2.70 -17.34 -22.67
CA VAL A 85 -1.61 -18.25 -22.28
C VAL A 85 -1.20 -18.01 -20.84
N ASP A 86 -1.02 -16.76 -20.44
CA ASP A 86 -0.58 -16.40 -19.10
C ASP A 86 -1.61 -16.76 -18.02
N PHE A 87 -2.90 -16.53 -18.30
CA PHE A 87 -4.00 -16.99 -17.44
C PHE A 87 -3.97 -18.50 -17.18
N ARG A 88 -3.67 -19.31 -18.21
CA ARG A 88 -3.52 -20.77 -18.06
C ARG A 88 -2.29 -21.14 -17.22
N ARG A 89 -1.19 -20.39 -17.31
CA ARG A 89 0.03 -20.61 -16.49
C ARG A 89 -0.25 -20.35 -15.01
N GLY A 90 -0.91 -19.24 -14.68
CA GLY A 90 -1.29 -18.91 -13.31
C GLY A 90 -2.17 -19.98 -12.67
N ARG A 91 -3.13 -20.55 -13.43
CA ARG A 91 -3.99 -21.64 -12.93
C ARG A 91 -3.24 -22.95 -12.69
N LYS A 92 -2.21 -23.26 -13.48
CA LYS A 92 -1.39 -24.48 -13.29
C LYS A 92 -0.48 -24.40 -12.05
N ARG A 93 0.04 -23.22 -11.71
CA ARG A 93 0.90 -23.02 -10.53
C ARG A 93 0.15 -23.01 -9.19
N ARG A 94 -1.19 -22.96 -9.23
CA ARG A 94 -2.07 -22.89 -8.05
C ARG A 94 -2.65 -24.25 -7.64
N ARG A 95 -2.25 -25.33 -8.32
CA ARG A 95 -2.63 -26.71 -8.02
C ARG A 95 -1.47 -27.46 -7.40
#